data_AF-A0A2E8RNZ6-F1
#
_entry.id   AF-A0A2E8RNZ6-F1
#
_cell.length_a   1.000
_cell.length_b   1.000
_cell.length_c   1.000
_cell.angle_alpha   90.00
_cell.angle_beta   90.00
_cell.angle_gamma   90.00
#
_symmetry.space_group_name_H-M   'P 1'
#
loop_
_entity.id
_entity.type
_entity.pdbx_description
1 polymer ?
#
loop_
_entity_poly.entity_id
_entity_poly.type
_entity_poly.pdbx_seq_one_letter_code
_entity_poly.pdbx_strand_id
1 'polypeptide(L)' 'MQTQTYPNTLEPLLGPTPESLLREMEERFPPVNPHPKEELASIMYKAGQRAVVEWYNERVER' A
#
# COMPACT_ATOMS: atom_id res chain seq x y z
N MET A 1 12.71 13.42 -35.36
CA MET A 1 12.82 14.13 -34.06
C MET A 1 12.75 13.07 -32.98
N GLN A 2 13.78 12.94 -32.13
CA GLN A 2 13.71 12.07 -30.96
C GLN A 2 13.09 12.89 -29.82
N THR A 3 11.97 12.43 -29.28
CA THR A 3 11.30 13.07 -28.15
C THR A 3 12.12 12.76 -26.90
N GLN A 4 12.59 13.80 -26.18
CA GLN A 4 13.17 13.60 -24.86
C GLN A 4 12.06 13.18 -23.89
N THR A 5 12.09 11.93 -23.44
CA THR A 5 11.20 11.41 -22.40
C THR A 5 11.91 11.51 -21.05
N TYR A 6 11.30 12.22 -20.10
CA TYR A 6 11.74 12.23 -18.71
C TYR A 6 11.10 11.02 -17.98
N PRO A 7 11.70 10.52 -16.89
CA PRO A 7 11.21 9.35 -16.15
C PRO A 7 9.73 9.43 -15.76
N ASN A 8 9.23 10.64 -15.53
CA ASN A 8 7.87 10.96 -15.09
C ASN A 8 6.94 11.46 -16.21
N THR A 9 7.38 11.51 -17.47
CA THR A 9 6.54 11.98 -18.59
C THR A 9 5.26 11.16 -18.78
N LEU A 10 5.25 9.90 -18.32
CA LEU A 10 4.12 8.99 -18.48
C LEU A 10 3.34 8.74 -17.17
N GLU A 11 3.73 9.32 -16.03
CA GLU A 11 3.03 9.14 -14.74
C GLU A 11 1.52 9.44 -14.82
N PRO A 12 1.06 10.54 -15.47
CA PRO A 12 -0.37 10.83 -15.59
C PRO A 12 -1.15 9.83 -16.46
N LEU A 13 -0.46 9.05 -17.29
CA LEU A 13 -1.07 8.07 -18.21
C LEU A 13 -1.01 6.64 -17.65
N LEU A 14 0.09 6.29 -17.00
CA LEU A 14 0.34 4.94 -16.48
C LEU A 14 -0.20 4.77 -15.06
N GLY A 15 -0.42 5.87 -14.33
CA GLY A 15 -0.82 5.82 -12.93
C GLY A 15 0.33 5.40 -12.01
N PRO A 16 0.02 5.17 -10.72
CA PRO A 16 1.02 4.78 -9.73
C PRO A 16 1.57 3.37 -10.01
N THR A 17 2.87 3.19 -9.81
CA THR A 17 3.49 1.86 -9.90
C THR A 17 3.02 0.96 -8.75
N PRO A 18 3.04 -0.38 -8.90
CA PRO A 18 2.68 -1.30 -7.81
C PRO A 18 3.45 -1.03 -6.51
N GLU A 19 4.73 -0.69 -6.59
CA GLU A 19 5.57 -0.37 -5.43
C GLU A 19 5.16 0.95 -4.78
N SER A 20 4.75 1.94 -5.57
CA SER A 20 4.26 3.22 -5.03
C SER A 20 2.91 3.06 -4.33
N LEU A 21 2.03 2.20 -4.86
CA LEU A 21 0.77 1.82 -4.20
C LEU A 21 1.02 1.04 -2.91
N LEU A 22 1.95 0.08 -2.94
CA LEU A 22 2.34 -0.67 -1.74
C LEU A 22 2.81 0.28 -0.64
N ARG A 23 3.69 1.23 -0.98
CA ARG A 23 4.16 2.24 -0.02
C ARG A 23 3.02 3.08 0.56
N GLU A 24 2.10 3.55 -0.29
CA GLU A 24 0.91 4.29 0.19
C GLU A 24 0.05 3.43 1.13
N MET A 25 -0.14 2.16 0.81
CA MET A 25 -0.89 1.22 1.66
C MET A 25 -0.21 0.99 3.02
N GLU A 26 1.12 0.87 3.06
CA GLU A 26 1.87 0.73 4.32
C GLU A 26 1.78 1.98 5.20
N GLU A 27 1.85 3.17 4.60
CA GLU A 27 1.67 4.44 5.31
C GLU A 27 0.25 4.60 5.86
N ARG A 28 -0.75 4.19 5.10
CA ARG A 28 -2.16 4.35 5.46
C ARG A 28 -2.67 3.27 6.43
N PHE A 29 -2.13 2.07 6.35
CA PHE A 29 -2.53 0.91 7.16
C PHE A 29 -1.29 0.31 7.88
N PRO A 30 -0.72 1.06 8.83
CA PRO A 30 0.47 0.62 9.52
C PRO A 30 0.19 -0.61 10.39
N PRO A 31 1.20 -1.44 10.68
CA PRO A 31 1.09 -2.47 11.71
C PRO A 31 0.72 -1.85 13.04
N VAL A 32 -0.34 -2.38 13.67
CA VAL A 32 -0.79 -1.92 14.98
C VAL A 32 -0.61 -3.03 16.01
N ASN A 33 -0.08 -2.65 17.17
CA ASN A 33 -0.10 -3.54 18.33
C ASN A 33 -1.35 -3.24 19.15
N PRO A 34 -2.34 -4.16 19.24
CA PRO A 34 -3.57 -3.89 19.94
C PRO A 34 -3.34 -3.72 21.44
N HIS A 35 -3.94 -2.68 22.02
CA HIS A 35 -3.94 -2.47 23.46
C HIS A 35 -5.03 -3.30 24.13
N PRO A 36 -4.83 -3.87 25.33
CA PRO A 36 -5.84 -4.69 26.03
C PRO A 36 -7.18 -4.02 26.36
N LYS A 37 -7.29 -2.70 26.14
CA LYS A 37 -8.50 -1.91 26.37
C LYS A 37 -9.24 -1.59 25.06
N GLU A 38 -8.69 -1.98 23.91
CA GLU A 38 -9.37 -1.81 22.64
C GLU A 38 -10.49 -2.84 22.50
N GLU A 39 -11.62 -2.39 21.96
CA GLU A 39 -12.73 -3.27 21.62
C GLU A 39 -12.30 -4.30 20.57
N LEU A 40 -12.71 -5.56 20.74
CA LEU A 40 -12.36 -6.65 19.84
C LEU A 40 -12.70 -6.32 18.37
N ALA A 41 -13.84 -5.67 18.13
CA ALA A 41 -14.25 -5.26 16.79
C ALA A 41 -13.25 -4.28 16.13
N SER A 42 -12.67 -3.35 16.91
CA SER A 42 -11.64 -2.42 16.43
C SER A 42 -10.36 -3.16 16.07
N ILE A 43 -9.94 -4.11 16.92
CA ILE A 43 -8.75 -4.95 16.69
C ILE A 43 -8.93 -5.75 15.40
N MET A 44 -10.07 -6.43 15.23
CA MET A 44 -10.38 -7.23 14.05
C MET A 44 -10.41 -6.39 12.77
N TYR A 45 -11.00 -5.19 12.84
CA TYR A 45 -11.06 -4.28 11.69
C TYR A 45 -9.65 -3.87 11.22
N LYS A 46 -8.78 -3.44 12.15
CA LYS A 46 -7.39 -3.07 11.83
C LYS A 46 -6.57 -4.25 11.34
N ALA A 47 -6.77 -5.44 11.93
CA ALA A 47 -6.11 -6.67 11.48
C ALA A 47 -6.53 -7.04 10.04
N GLY A 48 -7.80 -6.89 9.69
CA GLY A 48 -8.29 -7.11 8.33
C GLY A 48 -7.68 -6.13 7.31
N GLN A 49 -7.57 -4.85 7.67
CA GLN A 49 -6.87 -3.85 6.84
C GLN A 49 -5.41 -4.26 6.59
N ARG A 50 -4.71 -4.70 7.64
CA ARG A 50 -3.31 -5.13 7.53
C ARG A 50 -3.14 -6.37 6.65
N ALA A 51 -4.03 -7.36 6.77
CA ALA A 51 -3.98 -8.57 5.95
C ALA A 51 -4.07 -8.28 4.44
N VAL A 52 -4.82 -7.24 4.03
CA VAL A 52 -4.90 -6.81 2.63
C VAL A 52 -3.56 -6.24 2.14
N VAL A 53 -2.86 -5.45 2.98
CA VAL A 53 -1.53 -4.92 2.64
C VAL A 53 -0.52 -6.06 2.45
N GLU A 54 -0.53 -7.03 3.35
CA GLU A 54 0.37 -8.19 3.30
C GLU A 54 0.12 -9.05 2.05
N TRP A 55 -1.15 -9.34 1.75
CA TRP A 55 -1.55 -10.03 0.52
C TRP A 55 -1.09 -9.31 -0.76
N TYR A 56 -1.07 -7.97 -0.74
CA TYR A 56 -0.61 -7.16 -1.86
C TYR A 56 0.91 -7.18 -1.97
N ASN A 57 1.63 -7.03 -0.84
CA ASN A 57 3.09 -7.12 -0.80
C ASN A 57 3.59 -8.43 -1.40
N GLU A 58 2.99 -9.55 -0.99
CA GLU A 58 3.31 -10.89 -1.51
C GLU A 58 3.14 -11.04 -3.03
N ARG A 59 2.36 -10.16 -3.67
CA ARG A 59 2.15 -10.16 -5.14
C ARG A 59 3.12 -9.28 -5.88
N VAL A 60 3.59 -8.21 -5.23
CA VAL A 60 4.52 -7.25 -5.84
C VAL A 60 5.96 -7.73 -5.71
N GLU A 61 6.32 -8.38 -4.60
CA GLU A 61 7.68 -8.91 -4.37
C GLU A 61 7.99 -10.22 -5.11
N ARG A 62 7.02 -10.85 -5.78
CA ARG A 62 7.17 -12.16 -6.45
C ARG A 62 7.47 -12.06 -7.94
#